data_AF-A0A2E9BRN0-F1
#
_entry.id   AF-A0A2E9BRN0-F1
#
_cell.length_a   1.000
_cell.length_b   1.000
_cell.length_c   1.000
_cell.angle_alpha   90.00
_cell.angle_beta   90.00
_cell.angle_gamma   90.00
#
_symmetry.space_group_name_H-M   'P 1'
#
loop_
_entity.id
_entity.type
_entity.pdbx_description
1 polymer ?
#
loop_
_entity_poly.entity_id
_entity_poly.type
_entity_poly.pdbx_seq_one_letter_code
_entity_poly.pdbx_strand_id
1 'polypeptide(L)' 'MTQGQGEHGAVVFDSVLTCPHCGHARREAMPVDACQFFYECENCKILLRPKSGDCCVFCSFGSVKCPPVQAQQQCCSP' A
#
# COMPACT_ATOMS: atom_id res chain seq x y z
N MET A 1 -24.60 -18.75 -5.40
CA MET A 1 -24.22 -17.54 -4.65
C MET A 1 -23.58 -17.91 -3.31
N THR A 2 -22.65 -18.88 -3.32
CA THR A 2 -21.94 -19.35 -2.14
C THR A 2 -20.74 -18.46 -1.87
N GLN A 3 -20.91 -17.62 -0.85
CA GLN A 3 -19.97 -17.21 0.18
C GLN A 3 -18.56 -17.82 0.09
N GLY A 4 -17.56 -16.93 0.03
CA GLY A 4 -16.15 -17.23 0.24
C GLY A 4 -15.49 -16.09 1.02
N GLN A 5 -16.07 -15.75 2.18
CA GLN A 5 -15.43 -14.86 3.15
C GLN A 5 -14.30 -15.65 3.82
N GLY A 6 -13.09 -15.46 3.32
CA GLY A 6 -11.86 -15.91 3.98
C GLY A 6 -11.48 -14.92 5.07
N GLU A 7 -11.91 -15.19 6.29
CA GLU A 7 -11.23 -14.67 7.48
C GLU A 7 -9.92 -15.46 7.66
N HIS A 8 -8.78 -14.79 7.83
CA HIS A 8 -7.88 -14.93 8.99
C HIS A 8 -6.50 -14.31 8.74
N GLY A 9 -6.25 -13.23 9.50
CA GLY A 9 -5.08 -12.37 9.47
C GLY A 9 -5.61 -10.95 9.49
N ALA A 10 -5.43 -10.20 10.58
CA ALA A 10 -5.89 -8.81 10.66
C ALA A 10 -5.07 -7.94 9.69
N VAL A 11 -5.41 -8.00 8.40
CA VAL A 11 -4.80 -7.20 7.35
C VAL A 11 -5.28 -5.77 7.54
N VAL A 12 -4.32 -4.85 7.60
CA VAL A 12 -4.63 -3.44 7.86
C VAL A 12 -4.83 -2.78 6.52
N PHE A 13 -6.00 -2.18 6.32
CA PHE A 13 -6.35 -1.49 5.07
C PHE A 13 -6.10 0.01 5.13
N ASP A 14 -5.43 0.49 6.16
CA ASP A 14 -5.01 1.86 6.31
C ASP A 14 -3.50 1.92 6.52
N SER A 15 -2.83 2.81 5.77
CA SER A 15 -1.40 3.04 5.96
C SER A 15 -1.11 4.51 5.79
N VAL A 16 -0.24 5.02 6.66
CA VAL A 16 0.19 6.40 6.62
C VAL A 16 1.33 6.50 5.61
N LEU A 17 1.03 7.08 4.45
CA LEU A 17 1.96 7.34 3.38
C LEU A 17 2.71 8.63 3.68
N THR A 18 4.01 8.54 3.89
CA THR A 18 4.85 9.70 4.16
C THR A 18 5.66 10.07 2.93
N CYS A 19 5.45 11.27 2.41
CA CYS A 19 6.16 11.76 1.24
C CYS A 19 7.62 12.08 1.60
N PRO A 20 8.62 11.41 0.99
CA PRO A 20 10.03 11.65 1.27
C PRO A 20 10.54 13.00 0.72
N HIS A 21 9.77 13.65 -0.16
CA HIS A 21 10.17 14.92 -0.76
C HIS A 21 9.77 16.14 0.08
N CYS A 22 8.63 16.09 0.77
CA CYS A 22 8.13 17.22 1.56
C CYS A 22 7.84 16.89 3.02
N GLY A 23 7.91 15.62 3.42
CA GLY A 23 7.60 15.16 4.78
C GLY A 23 6.10 15.05 5.09
N HIS A 24 5.21 15.31 4.12
CA HIS A 24 3.77 15.21 4.34
C HIS A 24 3.34 13.76 4.56
N ALA A 25 2.65 13.49 5.66
CA ALA A 25 2.10 12.19 6.00
C ALA A 25 0.57 12.20 5.85
N ARG A 26 0.04 11.27 5.06
CA ARG A 26 -1.39 11.13 4.78
C ARG A 26 -1.83 9.71 5.08
N ARG A 27 -2.91 9.54 5.84
CA ARG A 27 -3.52 8.22 6.02
C ARG A 27 -4.36 7.90 4.79
N GLU A 28 -3.94 6.87 4.05
CA GLU A 28 -4.61 6.41 2.85
C GLU A 28 -5.15 5.00 3.07
N ALA A 29 -6.33 4.73 2.49
CA ALA A 29 -6.91 3.40 2.50
C ALA A 29 -6.25 2.55 1.40
N MET A 30 -5.63 1.43 1.80
CA MET A 30 -5.08 0.41 0.91
C MET A 30 -6.21 -0.50 0.42
N PRO A 31 -6.58 -0.45 -0.88
CA PRO A 31 -7.53 -1.40 -1.42
C PRO A 31 -6.96 -2.83 -1.34
N VAL A 32 -7.78 -3.78 -0.89
CA VAL A 32 -7.49 -5.23 -0.87
C VAL A 32 -7.06 -5.77 -2.23
N ASP A 33 -7.63 -5.21 -3.30
CA ASP A 33 -7.59 -5.75 -4.66
C ASP A 33 -6.62 -4.99 -5.60
N ALA A 34 -5.82 -4.03 -5.12
CA ALA A 34 -4.93 -3.28 -6.01
C ALA A 34 -3.60 -2.85 -5.35
N CYS A 35 -2.48 -3.21 -6.02
CA CYS A 35 -1.16 -2.65 -5.72
C CYS A 35 -1.08 -1.18 -6.19
N GLN A 36 -1.07 -0.22 -5.27
CA GLN A 36 -0.83 1.19 -5.60
C GLN A 36 0.65 1.41 -5.95
N PHE A 37 1.00 1.36 -7.23
CA PHE A 37 2.39 1.56 -7.68
C PHE A 37 2.76 3.03 -7.80
N PHE A 38 1.79 3.92 -8.03
CA PHE A 38 2.01 5.36 -8.11
C PHE A 38 1.12 6.05 -7.10
N TYR A 39 1.68 6.97 -6.34
CA TYR A 39 0.92 7.82 -5.43
C TYR A 39 1.30 9.28 -5.65
N GLU A 40 0.30 10.11 -5.94
CA GLU A 40 0.50 11.54 -6.02
C GLU A 40 0.38 12.14 -4.63
N CYS A 41 1.45 12.78 -4.15
CA CYS A 41 1.39 13.50 -2.89
C CYS A 41 0.42 14.67 -2.99
N GLU A 42 -0.61 14.72 -2.15
CA GLU A 42 -1.58 15.83 -2.22
C GLU A 42 -0.99 17.20 -1.87
N ASN A 43 0.10 17.23 -1.09
CA ASN A 43 0.75 18.47 -0.67
C ASN A 43 1.66 19.05 -1.76
N CYS A 44 2.62 18.27 -2.27
CA CYS A 44 3.58 18.74 -3.27
C CYS A 44 3.30 18.28 -4.71
N LYS A 45 2.22 17.51 -4.92
CA LYS A 45 1.79 16.98 -6.22
C LYS A 45 2.83 16.14 -6.95
N ILE A 46 3.83 15.62 -6.22
CA ILE A 46 4.84 14.75 -6.81
C ILE A 46 4.31 13.32 -6.90
N LEU A 47 4.61 12.66 -8.02
CA LEU A 47 4.32 11.26 -8.22
C LEU A 47 5.41 10.39 -7.56
N LEU A 48 5.07 9.80 -6.42
CA LEU A 48 5.92 8.84 -5.73
C LEU A 48 5.85 7.48 -6.42
N ARG A 49 7.00 6.82 -6.51
CA ARG A 49 7.18 5.47 -7.05
C ARG A 49 7.87 4.59 -6.01
N PRO A 50 7.50 3.30 -5.87
CA PRO A 50 8.19 2.39 -4.98
C PRO A 50 9.68 2.33 -5.29
N LYS A 51 10.46 2.04 -4.26
CA LYS A 51 11.89 1.77 -4.37
C LYS A 51 12.09 0.41 -5.05
N SER A 52 13.23 0.25 -5.72
CA SER A 52 13.61 -1.04 -6.29
C SER A 52 13.65 -2.11 -5.20
N GLY A 53 12.82 -3.16 -5.37
CA GLY A 53 12.67 -4.26 -4.41
C GLY A 53 11.38 -4.21 -3.58
N ASP A 54 10.63 -3.11 -3.59
CA ASP A 54 9.30 -3.03 -3.00
C ASP A 54 8.21 -3.15 -4.07
N CYS A 55 7.08 -3.77 -3.73
CA CYS A 55 6.01 -4.00 -4.70
C CYS A 55 5.03 -2.82 -4.89
N CYS A 56 4.98 -1.85 -3.96
CA CYS A 56 4.07 -0.70 -4.04
C CYS A 56 4.54 0.47 -3.17
N VAL A 57 3.95 1.66 -3.34
CA VAL A 57 4.35 2.87 -2.58
C VAL A 57 4.17 2.71 -1.07
N PHE A 58 3.21 1.89 -0.63
CA PHE A 58 2.99 1.59 0.78
C PHE A 58 4.12 0.74 1.39
N CYS A 59 4.71 -0.18 0.62
CA CYS A 59 5.85 -0.96 1.11
C CYS A 59 7.11 -0.10 1.27
N SER A 60 7.30 0.92 0.42
CA SER A 60 8.47 1.80 0.47
C SER A 60 8.32 3.01 1.41
N PHE A 61 7.12 3.60 1.49
CA PHE A 61 6.87 4.88 2.18
C PHE A 61 5.69 4.84 3.15
N GLY A 62 4.94 3.74 3.19
CA GLY A 62 3.86 3.52 4.14
C GLY A 62 4.39 3.08 5.50
N SER A 63 3.69 3.44 6.58
CA SER A 63 3.96 2.91 7.91
C SER A 63 3.65 1.42 8.03
N VAL A 64 2.66 0.94 7.27
CA VAL A 64 2.25 -0.47 7.24
C VAL A 64 2.43 -1.01 5.82
N LYS A 65 2.98 -2.24 5.73
CA LYS A 65 3.18 -2.97 4.47
C LYS A 65 1.83 -3.28 3.80
N CYS A 66 1.84 -3.49 2.49
CA CYS A 66 0.59 -3.70 1.75
C CYS A 66 -0.13 -5.00 2.13
N PRO A 67 -1.46 -5.06 1.91
CA PRO A 67 -2.29 -6.21 2.21
C PRO A 67 -1.73 -7.59 1.81
N PRO A 68 -1.25 -7.80 0.56
CA PRO A 68 -0.72 -9.10 0.17
C PRO A 68 0.53 -9.49 0.96
N VAL A 69 1.42 -8.54 1.27
CA VAL A 69 2.62 -8.81 2.09
C VAL A 69 2.24 -9.14 3.53
N GLN A 70 1.26 -8.45 4.11
CA GLN A 70 0.75 -8.76 5.45
C GLN A 70 0.10 -10.15 5.52
N ALA A 71 -0.61 -10.52 4.47
CA ALA A 71 -1.21 -11.84 4.32
C ALA A 71 -0.21 -12.94 3.91
N GLN A 72 1.09 -12.62 3.81
CA GLN A 72 2.14 -13.52 3.31
C GLN A 72 1.84 -14.09 1.91
N GLN A 73 1.01 -13.39 1.15
CA GLN A 73 0.71 -13.69 -0.24
C GLN A 73 1.76 -13.04 -1.14
N GLN A 74 2.01 -13.64 -2.30
CA GLN A 74 2.91 -13.07 -3.30
C GLN A 74 2.33 -11.75 -3.80
N CYS A 75 2.96 -10.62 -3.44
CA CYS A 75 2.54 -9.29 -3.87
C CYS A 75 2.83 -9.14 -5.37
N CYS A 76 1.76 -9.00 -6.17
CA CYS A 76 1.81 -8.66 -7.59
C CYS A 76 2.86 -9.46 -8.39
N SER A 77 2.54 -10.73 -8.67
CA SER A 77 3.19 -11.44 -9.77
C SER A 77 2.80 -10.80 -11.10
N PRO A 78 3.73 -10.58 -12.05
CA PRO A 78 3.37 -10.22 -13.42
C PRO A 78 2.52 -11.31 -14.09
#